data_AF-A0A814PDE8-F1
#
_entry.id   AF-A0A814PDE8-F1
#
_cell.length_a   1.000
_cell.length_b   1.000
_cell.length_c   1.000
_cell.angle_alpha   90.00
_cell.angle_beta   90.00
_cell.angle_gamma   90.00
#
_symmetry.space_group_name_H-M   'P 1'
#
loop_
_entity.id
_entity.type
_entity.pdbx_description
1 polymer ?
#
loop_
_entity_poly.entity_id
_entity_poly.type
_entity_poly.pdbx_seq_one_letter_code
_entity_poly.pdbx_strand_id
1 'polypeptide(L)'
;MLYRETSTLKFLKKLKADGFKQRYETDVEFADNIHKIASLPFLEPTSVVEGFELLCSKFGDDYQPILDYIEDTYIDMSSSR
;
A
#
# COMPACT_ATOMS: atom_id res chain seq x y z
N MET A 1 -9.12 -8.79 18.30
CA MET A 1 -8.39 -7.65 17.70
C MET A 1 -6.92 -7.99 17.35
N LEU A 2 -6.61 -9.23 16.89
CA LEU A 2 -5.22 -9.64 16.57
C LEU A 2 -4.86 -9.52 15.08
N TYR A 3 -5.85 -9.26 14.21
CA TYR A 3 -5.64 -9.12 12.76
C TYR A 3 -5.07 -7.76 12.34
N ARG A 4 -5.04 -6.75 13.24
CA ARG A 4 -4.68 -5.37 12.91
C ARG A 4 -3.17 -5.08 12.95
N GLU A 5 -2.39 -5.76 13.79
CA GLU A 5 -0.94 -5.55 13.86
C GLU A 5 -0.17 -6.29 12.76
N THR A 6 -0.72 -7.40 12.25
CA THR A 6 0.00 -8.26 11.31
C THR A 6 0.06 -7.67 9.91
N SER A 7 -0.95 -6.92 9.46
CA SER A 7 -0.99 -6.31 8.13
C SER A 7 0.01 -5.15 7.99
N THR A 8 0.05 -4.24 8.96
CA THR A 8 0.99 -3.11 8.95
C THR A 8 2.45 -3.57 9.05
N LEU A 9 2.73 -4.57 9.89
CA LEU A 9 4.07 -5.14 10.02
C LEU A 9 4.53 -5.87 8.75
N LYS A 10 3.62 -6.51 8.01
CA LYS A 10 3.93 -7.14 6.72
C LYS A 10 4.26 -6.10 5.65
N PHE A 11 3.48 -5.04 5.57
CA PHE A 11 3.71 -3.93 4.64
C PHE A 11 5.06 -3.24 4.88
N LEU A 12 5.41 -2.93 6.14
CA LEU A 12 6.70 -2.35 6.49
C LEU A 12 7.89 -3.28 6.18
N LYS A 13 7.72 -4.60 6.33
CA LYS A 13 8.72 -5.59 5.92
C LYS A 13 8.91 -5.62 4.39
N LYS A 14 7.83 -5.47 3.62
CA LYS A 14 7.87 -5.41 2.16
C LYS A 14 8.58 -4.15 1.65
N LEU A 15 8.27 -2.98 2.22
CA LEU A 15 8.99 -1.72 1.95
C LEU A 15 10.50 -1.83 2.20
N LYS A 16 10.88 -2.54 3.27
CA LYS A 16 12.29 -2.80 3.55
C LYS A 16 12.92 -3.76 2.55
N ALA A 17 12.20 -4.79 2.12
CA ALA A 17 12.69 -5.77 1.14
C ALA A 17 12.89 -5.16 -0.25
N ASP A 18 12.03 -4.23 -0.65
CA ASP A 18 12.06 -3.58 -1.96
C ASP A 18 13.00 -2.35 -2.00
N GLY A 19 13.79 -2.12 -0.94
CA GLY A 19 14.82 -1.07 -0.92
C GLY A 19 14.32 0.33 -0.56
N PHE A 20 13.03 0.52 -0.27
CA PHE A 20 12.44 1.83 0.03
C PHE A 20 12.73 2.33 1.44
N LYS A 21 13.35 1.53 2.31
CA LYS A 21 13.58 1.88 3.72
C LYS A 21 14.27 3.24 3.89
N GLN A 22 15.36 3.48 3.16
CA GLN A 22 16.11 4.72 3.29
C GLN A 22 15.27 5.92 2.84
N ARG A 23 14.59 5.80 1.70
CA ARG A 23 13.71 6.85 1.17
C ARG A 23 12.55 7.13 2.14
N TYR A 24 11.94 6.10 2.70
CA TYR A 24 10.91 6.24 3.73
C TYR A 24 11.40 6.99 4.99
N GLU A 25 12.66 6.83 5.38
CA GLU A 25 13.22 7.51 6.55
C GLU A 25 13.66 8.96 6.26
N THR A 26 14.03 9.29 5.01
CA THR A 26 14.64 10.58 4.65
C THR A 26 13.75 11.50 3.81
N ASP A 27 12.75 10.94 3.12
CA ASP A 27 11.84 11.66 2.22
C ASP A 27 10.45 11.69 2.84
N VAL A 28 10.11 12.85 3.39
CA VAL A 28 8.85 13.07 4.12
C VAL A 28 7.64 12.94 3.20
N GLU A 29 7.76 13.37 1.94
CA GLU A 29 6.68 13.27 0.96
C GLU A 29 6.43 11.81 0.57
N PHE A 30 7.50 11.06 0.35
CA PHE A 30 7.41 9.61 0.13
C PHE A 30 6.77 8.92 1.34
N ALA A 31 7.22 9.20 2.56
CA ALA A 31 6.65 8.60 3.77
C ALA A 31 5.15 8.89 3.93
N ASP A 32 4.72 10.12 3.65
CA ASP A 32 3.30 10.51 3.70
C ASP A 32 2.47 9.79 2.63
N ASN A 33 3.00 9.66 1.41
CA ASN A 33 2.37 8.91 0.33
C ASN A 33 2.24 7.42 0.67
N ILE A 34 3.27 6.82 1.26
CA ILE A 34 3.25 5.44 1.75
C ILE A 34 2.21 5.25 2.85
N HIS A 35 2.04 6.20 3.76
CA HIS A 35 0.98 6.13 4.77
C HIS A 35 -0.41 6.19 4.16
N LYS A 36 -0.63 7.02 3.14
CA LYS A 36 -1.90 7.06 2.39
C LYS A 36 -2.19 5.71 1.74
N ILE A 37 -1.20 5.10 1.10
CA ILE A 37 -1.33 3.76 0.49
C ILE A 37 -1.63 2.70 1.57
N ALA A 38 -0.90 2.72 2.67
CA ALA A 38 -1.10 1.79 3.79
C ALA A 38 -2.46 1.94 4.49
N SER A 39 -3.14 3.06 4.28
CA SER A 39 -4.47 3.32 4.85
C SER A 39 -5.62 2.74 4.02
N LEU A 40 -5.39 2.43 2.73
CA LEU A 40 -6.43 1.89 1.83
C LEU A 40 -7.17 0.67 2.39
N PRO A 41 -6.51 -0.33 3.01
CA PRO A 41 -7.18 -1.50 3.55
C PRO A 41 -8.18 -1.22 4.68
N PHE A 42 -8.19 0.00 5.22
CA PHE A 42 -9.08 0.42 6.30
C PHE A 42 -10.32 1.19 5.78
N LEU A 43 -10.40 1.44 4.48
CA LEU A 43 -11.60 2.02 3.86
C LEU A 43 -12.70 0.96 3.68
N GLU A 44 -13.94 1.41 3.56
CA GLU A 44 -15.06 0.54 3.17
C GLU A 44 -14.78 -0.09 1.79
N PRO A 45 -15.14 -1.36 1.53
CA PRO A 45 -14.76 -2.07 0.30
C PRO A 45 -15.07 -1.32 -1.00
N THR A 46 -16.19 -0.62 -1.06
CA THR A 46 -16.59 0.21 -2.21
C THR A 46 -15.63 1.38 -2.44
N SER A 47 -15.05 1.93 -1.37
CA SER A 47 -14.10 3.04 -1.39
C SER A 47 -12.65 2.61 -1.50
N VAL A 48 -12.32 1.32 -1.30
CA VAL A 48 -10.96 0.79 -1.48
C VAL A 48 -10.53 0.87 -2.94
N VAL A 49 -11.40 0.47 -3.88
CA VAL A 49 -11.11 0.47 -5.32
C VAL A 49 -10.94 1.90 -5.83
N GLU A 50 -11.89 2.80 -5.52
CA GLU A 50 -11.80 4.22 -5.89
C GLU A 50 -10.55 4.88 -5.28
N GLY A 51 -10.24 4.55 -4.03
CA GLY A 51 -9.04 5.01 -3.34
C GLY A 51 -7.77 4.53 -4.06
N PHE A 52 -7.71 3.26 -4.44
CA PHE A 52 -6.57 2.68 -5.15
C PHE A 52 -6.35 3.30 -6.52
N GLU A 53 -7.39 3.43 -7.35
CA GLU A 53 -7.32 4.10 -8.65
C GLU A 53 -6.81 5.55 -8.54
N LEU A 54 -7.25 6.27 -7.51
CA LEU A 54 -6.77 7.62 -7.23
C LEU A 54 -5.29 7.65 -6.85
N LEU A 55 -4.78 6.63 -6.15
CA LEU A 55 -3.36 6.54 -5.81
C LEU A 55 -2.52 6.15 -7.03
N CYS A 56 -2.98 5.21 -7.86
CA CYS A 56 -2.33 4.84 -9.13
C CYS A 56 -2.22 6.02 -10.11
N SER A 57 -3.21 6.91 -10.14
CA SER A 57 -3.15 8.12 -10.99
C SER A 57 -2.26 9.23 -10.43
N LYS A 58 -1.94 9.21 -9.12
CA LYS A 58 -1.12 10.22 -8.45
C LYS A 58 0.32 9.82 -8.26
N PHE A 59 0.60 8.53 -8.12
CA PHE A 59 1.93 8.02 -7.85
C PHE A 59 2.55 7.44 -9.12
N GLY A 60 3.82 7.78 -9.36
CA GLY A 60 4.57 7.27 -10.50
C GLY A 60 5.14 5.87 -10.27
N ASP A 61 5.85 5.36 -11.28
CA ASP A 61 6.42 4.00 -11.35
C ASP A 61 7.24 3.58 -10.13
N ASP A 62 7.86 4.53 -9.42
CA ASP A 62 8.60 4.30 -8.18
C ASP A 62 7.75 3.64 -7.07
N TYR A 63 6.43 3.81 -7.11
CA TYR A 63 5.48 3.26 -6.13
C TYR A 63 4.80 1.98 -6.62
N GLN A 64 5.04 1.57 -7.88
CA GLN A 64 4.39 0.41 -8.50
C GLN A 64 4.52 -0.88 -7.65
N PRO A 65 5.70 -1.24 -7.09
CA PRO A 65 5.82 -2.46 -6.28
C PRO A 65 4.94 -2.46 -5.00
N ILE A 66 4.61 -1.28 -4.50
CA ILE A 66 3.80 -1.08 -3.31
C ILE A 66 2.31 -1.11 -3.68
N LEU A 67 1.95 -0.51 -4.82
CA LEU A 67 0.61 -0.57 -5.37
C LEU A 67 0.24 -2.00 -5.75
N ASP A 68 1.12 -2.73 -6.45
CA ASP A 68 0.92 -4.14 -6.80
C ASP A 68 0.65 -5.00 -5.55
N TYR A 69 1.43 -4.78 -4.48
CA TYR A 69 1.21 -5.50 -3.22
C TYR A 69 -0.17 -5.21 -2.60
N ILE A 70 -0.64 -3.97 -2.67
CA ILE A 70 -1.96 -3.60 -2.14
C ILE A 70 -3.08 -4.20 -3.00
N GLU A 71 -2.92 -4.16 -4.32
CA GLU A 71 -3.84 -4.79 -5.26
C GLU A 71 -3.98 -6.29 -4.95
N ASP A 72 -2.86 -7.02 -4.95
CA ASP A 72 -2.81 -8.47 -4.68
C ASP A 72 -3.37 -8.84 -3.29
N THR A 73 -3.17 -7.98 -2.28
CA THR A 73 -3.50 -8.32 -0.89
C THR A 73 -4.94 -7.95 -0.53
N TYR A 74 -5.47 -6.85 -1.07
CA TYR A 74 -6.72 -6.25 -0.57
C TYR A 74 -7.79 -6.05 -1.64
N ILE A 75 -7.41 -5.97 -2.92
CA ILE A 75 -8.35 -5.77 -4.03
C ILE A 75 -8.62 -7.10 -4.72
N ASP A 76 -7.58 -7.90 -4.95
CA ASP A 76 -7.67 -9.18 -5.65
C ASP A 76 -8.05 -10.35 -4.72
N MET A 77 -9.08 -10.16 -3.91
CA MET A 77 -9.80 -11.26 -3.23
C MET A 77 -10.88 -11.88 -4.14
N SER A 78 -10.89 -11.60 -5.45
CA SER A 78 -11.95 -12.07 -6.34
C SER A 78 -11.58 -12.42 -7.79
N SER A 79 -10.33 -12.29 -8.24
CA SER A 79 -9.93 -12.86 -9.54
C SER A 79 -9.14 -14.16 -9.34
N SER A 80 -9.87 -15.24 -9.05
CA SER A 80 -9.46 -16.55 -9.57
C SER A 80 -9.22 -16.43 -11.07
N ARG A 81 -7.97 -16.45 -11.51
CA ARG A 81 -7.57 -16.81 -12.88
C ARG A 81 -6.39 -17.76 -12.85
#